data_AF-A0AAV5D6B0-F1
#
_entry.id   AF-A0AAV5D6B0-F1
#
_cell.length_a   1.000
_cell.length_b   1.000
_cell.length_c   1.000
_cell.angle_alpha   90.00
_cell.angle_beta   90.00
_cell.angle_gamma   90.00
#
_symmetry.space_group_name_H-M   'P 1'
#
loop_
_entity.id
_entity.type
_entity.pdbx_description
1 polymer ?
#
loop_
_entity_poly.entity_id
_entity_poly.type
_entity_poly.pdbx_seq_one_letter_code
_entity_poly.pdbx_strand_id
1 'polypeptide(L)'
;MDLAQQRLVQVKDLRGHALFLGFNGSFFLPVTGSSNNKLKANCIYHTDDNIEYVCAKRFHRRHVVAFSLDENVFTQLFTSSSRLNWPPPIWIRPSRG
;
A
#
# COMPACT_ATOMS: atom_id res chain seq x y z
N MET A 1 -7.32 -1.04 -16.00
CA MET A 1 -8.64 -0.58 -16.46
C MET A 1 -8.65 -0.79 -17.97
N ASP A 2 -9.61 -1.53 -18.51
CA ASP A 2 -9.77 -1.58 -19.96
C ASP A 2 -10.54 -0.32 -20.38
N LEU A 3 -9.77 0.72 -20.74
CA LEU A 3 -10.34 2.01 -21.13
C LEU A 3 -11.20 1.91 -22.39
N ALA A 4 -11.04 0.86 -23.19
CA ALA A 4 -11.84 0.63 -24.40
C ALA A 4 -13.25 0.13 -24.10
N GLN A 5 -13.44 -0.58 -22.98
CA GLN A 5 -14.73 -1.21 -22.65
C GLN A 5 -15.35 -0.71 -21.34
N GLN A 6 -14.70 0.24 -20.65
CA GLN A 6 -15.10 0.72 -19.31
C GLN A 6 -15.40 -0.41 -18.31
N ARG A 7 -14.77 -1.58 -18.50
CA ARG A 7 -15.03 -2.77 -17.71
C ARG A 7 -14.00 -2.89 -16.59
N LEU A 8 -14.48 -3.08 -15.37
CA LEU A 8 -13.64 -3.46 -14.24
C LEU A 8 -13.19 -4.91 -14.46
N VAL A 9 -11.88 -5.10 -14.57
CA VAL A 9 -11.25 -6.41 -14.70
C VAL A 9 -10.45 -6.70 -13.44
N GLN A 10 -10.58 -7.92 -12.93
CA GLN A 10 -9.79 -8.36 -11.79
C GLN A 10 -8.32 -8.48 -12.20
N VAL A 11 -7.45 -7.78 -11.49
CA VAL A 11 -5.99 -7.91 -11.65
C VAL A 11 -5.52 -9.00 -10.70
N LYS A 12 -4.85 -10.03 -11.24
CA LYS A 12 -4.32 -11.17 -10.47
C LYS A 12 -2.79 -11.18 -10.37
N ASP A 13 -2.12 -10.39 -11.21
CA ASP A 13 -0.66 -10.33 -11.29
C ASP A 13 -0.19 -8.89 -11.53
N LEU A 14 0.76 -8.44 -10.71
CA LEU A 14 1.43 -7.14 -10.81
C LEU A 14 2.77 -7.21 -11.55
N ARG A 15 3.09 -8.33 -12.22
CA ARG A 15 4.23 -8.50 -13.12
C ARG A 15 5.57 -8.18 -12.44
N GLY A 16 5.82 -8.76 -11.28
CA GLY A 16 7.06 -8.55 -10.52
C GLY A 16 7.12 -7.22 -9.73
N HIS A 17 6.02 -6.47 -9.68
CA HIS A 17 5.92 -5.24 -8.91
C HIS A 17 5.14 -5.43 -7.60
N ALA A 18 5.33 -4.49 -6.68
CA ALA A 18 4.43 -4.22 -5.57
C ALA A 18 3.64 -2.94 -5.86
N LEU A 19 2.38 -2.88 -5.43
CA LEU A 19 1.54 -1.69 -5.51
C LEU A 19 1.44 -1.05 -4.12
N PHE A 20 1.73 0.24 -4.03
CA PHE A 20 1.56 1.02 -2.81
C PHE A 20 0.33 1.90 -2.96
N LEU A 21 -0.55 1.87 -1.96
CA LEU A 21 -1.78 2.67 -1.87
C LEU A 21 -1.79 3.39 -0.53
N GLY A 22 -1.99 4.70 -0.53
CA GLY A 22 -2.09 5.44 0.71
C GLY A 22 -2.50 6.89 0.50
N PHE A 23 -2.48 7.64 1.61
CA PHE A 23 -2.89 9.05 1.64
C PHE A 23 -2.18 9.94 0.60
N ASN A 24 -0.92 9.63 0.26
CA ASN A 24 -0.14 10.40 -0.71
C ASN A 24 -0.26 9.88 -2.16
N GLY A 25 -1.26 9.06 -2.44
CA GLY A 25 -1.53 8.49 -3.75
C GLY A 25 -1.03 7.06 -3.90
N SER A 26 -0.97 6.60 -5.16
CA SER A 26 -0.61 5.24 -5.50
C SER A 26 0.59 5.17 -6.44
N PHE A 27 1.44 4.16 -6.27
CA PHE A 27 2.54 3.90 -7.19
C PHE A 27 2.97 2.43 -7.20
N PHE A 28 3.53 2.01 -8.33
CA PHE A 28 4.20 0.71 -8.45
C PHE A 28 5.68 0.83 -8.10
N LEU A 29 6.21 -0.22 -7.47
CA LEU A 29 7.64 -0.38 -7.23
C LEU A 29 8.08 -1.76 -7.76
N PRO A 30 9.05 -1.83 -8.68
CA PRO A 30 9.66 -3.10 -9.06
C PRO A 30 10.30 -3.74 -7.83
N VAL A 31 10.01 -5.02 -7.58
CA VAL A 31 10.62 -5.76 -6.47
C VAL A 31 11.97 -6.34 -6.91
N THR A 32 12.08 -6.76 -8.17
CA THR A 32 13.34 -7.16 -8.79
C THR A 32 14.29 -5.96 -8.86
N GLY A 33 15.50 -6.13 -8.31
CA GLY A 33 16.50 -5.05 -8.22
C GLY A 33 16.28 -4.06 -7.06
N SER A 34 15.26 -4.25 -6.23
CA SER A 34 15.15 -3.54 -4.95
C SER A 34 16.15 -4.12 -3.97
N SER A 35 16.96 -3.28 -3.33
CA SER A 35 17.85 -3.70 -2.22
C SER A 35 17.09 -4.13 -0.97
N ASN A 36 15.77 -3.96 -0.95
CA ASN A 36 14.93 -4.23 0.20
C ASN A 36 14.29 -5.62 0.13
N ASN A 37 14.94 -6.61 0.77
CA ASN A 37 14.48 -8.00 0.83
C ASN A 37 13.16 -8.22 1.62
N LYS A 38 12.56 -7.13 2.12
CA LYS A 38 11.29 -7.17 2.88
C LYS A 38 10.05 -6.98 2.01
N LEU A 39 10.22 -6.53 0.77
CA LEU A 39 9.11 -6.36 -0.17
C LEU A 39 8.90 -7.61 -0.99
N LYS A 40 7.64 -8.01 -1.15
CA LYS A 40 7.22 -9.13 -1.99
C LYS A 40 6.58 -8.60 -3.27
N ALA A 41 6.86 -9.26 -4.39
CA ALA A 41 6.13 -9.03 -5.63
C ALA A 41 4.67 -9.46 -5.47
N ASN A 42 3.81 -8.98 -6.37
CA ASN A 42 2.39 -9.30 -6.39
C ASN A 42 1.66 -8.98 -5.07
N CYS A 43 2.18 -8.03 -4.31
CA CYS A 43 1.61 -7.57 -3.05
C CYS A 43 1.16 -6.11 -3.15
N ILE A 44 0.05 -5.81 -2.47
CA ILE A 44 -0.50 -4.46 -2.32
C ILE A 44 -0.21 -4.00 -0.89
N TYR A 45 0.57 -2.94 -0.75
CA TYR A 45 0.89 -2.29 0.52
C TYR A 45 -0.05 -1.10 0.70
N HIS A 46 -0.88 -1.14 1.73
CA HIS A 46 -1.95 -0.17 1.95
C HIS A 46 -1.78 0.55 3.29
N THR A 47 -1.94 1.88 3.26
CA THR A 47 -2.17 2.72 4.44
C THR A 47 -3.52 3.43 4.31
N ASP A 48 -4.14 3.80 5.43
CA ASP A 48 -5.40 4.56 5.44
C ASP A 48 -5.32 5.80 4.52
N ASP A 49 -6.20 5.88 3.53
CA ASP A 49 -6.26 6.94 2.51
C ASP A 49 -7.51 7.83 2.64
N ASN A 50 -8.51 7.42 3.44
CA ASN A 50 -9.73 8.18 3.67
C ASN A 50 -9.47 9.43 4.53
N ILE A 51 -9.51 10.61 3.90
CA ILE A 51 -9.20 11.90 4.54
C ILE A 51 -10.15 12.24 5.70
N GLU A 52 -11.44 11.94 5.58
CA GLU A 52 -12.44 12.26 6.62
C GLU A 52 -12.17 11.44 7.89
N TYR A 53 -12.00 10.14 7.73
CA TYR A 53 -11.63 9.23 8.81
C TYR A 53 -10.28 9.62 9.42
N VAL A 54 -9.29 9.88 8.57
CA VAL A 54 -7.93 10.24 9.01
C VAL A 54 -7.92 11.52 9.84
N CYS A 55 -8.62 12.56 9.41
CA CYS A 55 -8.71 13.84 10.11
C CYS A 55 -9.59 13.78 11.36
N ALA A 56 -10.69 13.02 11.35
CA ALA A 56 -11.58 12.90 12.51
C ALA A 56 -11.00 12.00 13.61
N LYS A 57 -10.15 11.02 13.26
CA LYS A 57 -9.68 9.95 14.15
C LYS A 57 -8.17 9.96 14.36
N ARG A 58 -7.59 11.15 14.60
CA ARG A 58 -6.13 11.37 14.73
C ARG A 58 -5.40 10.50 15.77
N PHE A 59 -6.11 10.07 16.81
CA PHE A 59 -5.58 9.25 17.90
C PHE A 59 -5.92 7.75 17.76
N HIS A 60 -6.63 7.36 16.69
CA HIS A 60 -6.97 5.95 16.46
C HIS A 60 -5.78 5.24 15.81
N ARG A 61 -5.72 3.91 15.98
CA ARG A 61 -4.73 3.08 15.31
C ARG A 61 -4.92 3.19 13.80
N ARG A 62 -3.80 3.24 13.08
CA ARG A 62 -3.79 3.20 11.61
C ARG A 62 -3.58 1.78 11.13
N HIS A 63 -4.29 1.43 10.06
CA HIS A 63 -4.02 0.19 9.37
C HIS A 63 -2.89 0.41 8.38
N VAL A 64 -1.81 -0.34 8.58
CA VAL A 64 -0.75 -0.52 7.59
C VAL A 64 -0.70 -2.00 7.34
N VAL A 65 -1.07 -2.40 6.13
CA VAL A 65 -1.26 -3.81 5.78
C VAL A 65 -0.61 -4.11 4.45
N ALA A 66 -0.17 -5.36 4.28
CA ALA A 66 0.16 -5.92 3.00
C ALA A 66 -0.90 -6.96 2.64
N PHE A 67 -1.41 -6.91 1.41
CA PHE A 67 -2.29 -7.92 0.85
C PHE A 67 -1.54 -8.66 -0.26
N SER A 68 -1.41 -9.98 -0.12
CA SER A 68 -0.80 -10.84 -1.14
C SER A 68 -1.86 -11.28 -2.15
N LEU A 69 -1.65 -11.00 -3.43
CA LEU A 69 -2.54 -11.50 -4.49
C LEU A 69 -2.33 -13.00 -4.74
N ASP A 70 -1.16 -13.53 -4.44
CA ASP A 70 -0.84 -14.96 -4.59
C ASP A 70 -1.55 -15.80 -3.51
N GLU A 71 -1.44 -15.36 -2.26
CA GLU A 71 -1.98 -16.09 -1.10
C GLU A 71 -3.41 -15.65 -0.74
N ASN A 72 -3.88 -14.53 -1.29
CA ASN A 72 -5.17 -13.92 -0.99
C ASN A 72 -5.36 -13.63 0.52
N VAL A 73 -4.31 -13.15 1.18
CA VAL A 73 -4.25 -12.92 2.63
C VAL A 73 -3.74 -11.52 2.96
N PHE A 74 -4.31 -10.94 4.02
CA PHE A 74 -3.83 -9.71 4.65
C PHE A 74 -2.80 -10.02 5.75
N THR A 75 -1.68 -9.31 5.71
CA THR A 75 -0.66 -9.28 6.77
C THR A 75 -0.60 -7.89 7.36
N GLN A 76 -0.80 -7.78 8.68
CA GLN A 76 -0.62 -6.50 9.36
C GLN A 76 0.86 -6.17 9.47
N LEU A 77 1.25 -4.99 8.97
CA LEU A 77 2.59 -4.47 9.11
C LEU A 77 2.62 -3.65 10.40
N PHE A 78 3.46 -4.05 11.35
CA PHE A 78 3.49 -3.49 12.70
C PHE A 78 3.47 -1.96 12.68
N THR A 79 2.38 -1.37 13.17
CA THR A 79 2.35 0.05 13.53
C THR A 79 2.72 0.17 14.99
N SER A 80 3.73 0.98 15.30
CA SER A 80 4.10 1.31 16.67
C SER A 80 2.86 1.71 17.46
N SER A 81 2.72 1.24 18.70
CA SER A 81 1.60 1.49 19.61
C SER A 81 1.45 2.96 20.06
N SER A 82 2.04 3.91 19.32
CA SER A 82 1.90 5.33 19.56
C SER A 82 0.44 5.73 19.50
N ARG A 83 -0.04 6.33 20.59
CA ARG A 83 -1.39 6.91 20.70
C ARG A 83 -1.57 8.14 19.80
N LEU A 84 -0.48 8.68 19.22
CA LEU A 84 -0.52 9.67 18.14
C LEU A 84 -0.18 9.00 16.80
N ASN A 85 -1.18 8.88 15.91
CA ASN A 85 -1.00 8.45 14.52
C ASN A 85 -1.30 9.59 13.54
N TRP A 86 -0.80 10.79 13.88
CA TRP A 86 -0.88 11.99 13.08
C TRP A 86 0.53 12.55 12.84
N PRO A 87 0.91 12.94 11.61
CA PRO A 87 0.13 12.88 10.36
C PRO A 87 -0.19 11.44 9.92
N PRO A 88 -1.12 11.23 8.96
CA PRO A 88 -1.37 9.89 8.42
C PRO A 88 -0.10 9.26 7.85
N PRO A 89 0.04 7.93 7.95
CA PRO A 89 1.16 7.22 7.34
C PRO A 89 1.10 7.35 5.82
N ILE A 90 2.23 7.76 5.25
CA ILE A 90 2.44 7.93 3.81
C ILE A 90 3.51 6.96 3.32
N TRP A 91 3.48 6.65 2.03
CA TRP A 91 4.51 5.85 1.38
C TRP A 91 5.57 6.73 0.75
N ILE A 92 6.83 6.52 1.10
CA ILE A 92 7.95 7.24 0.49
C ILE A 92 8.53 6.35 -0.62
N ARG A 93 8.51 6.84 -1.85
CA ARG A 93 9.20 6.19 -2.97
C ARG A 93 10.67 6.65 -2.97
N PRO A 94 11.64 5.73 -2.85
CA PRO A 94 13.05 6.09 -2.98
C PRO A 94 13.33 6.71 -4.36
N SER A 95 14.12 7.77 -4.41
CA SER A 95 14.69 8.27 -5.67
C SER A 95 15.82 7.33 -6.12
N ARG A 96 15.92 7.08 -7.42
CA ARG A 96 17.13 6.50 -8.00
C ARG A 96 18.22 7.56 -7.87
N GLY A 97 19.25 7.28 -7.08
CA GLY A 97 20.50 8.06 -7.07
C GLY A 97 21.30 7.85 -8.33
#